data_AF-A0A5S3YU15-F1
#
_entry.id   AF-A0A5S3YU15-F1
#
_cell.length_a   1.000
_cell.length_b   1.000
_cell.length_c   1.000
_cell.angle_alpha   90.00
_cell.angle_beta   90.00
_cell.angle_gamma   90.00
#
_symmetry.space_group_name_H-M   'P 1'
#
loop_
_entity.id
_entity.type
_entity.pdbx_description
1 polymer ?
#
loop_
_entity_poly.entity_id
_entity_poly.type
_entity_poly.pdbx_seq_one_letter_code
_entity_poly.pdbx_strand_id
1 'polypeptide(L)'
;MNIVDKITACRLCDNHLPLGARPIIQFSPVAKILISGQAPSLKVHETGRLFSDQSGETLRSWLGVNEMQFYDPSIFAIVPMAFCYPGKGKSGDLPPPKICAQTWQPSLKPLLYDVKLHILLGQYSQRYFCKSFKSVTYQVSQWESTLPHSIALPHPSPRNQPWQTKNPWFKKELIPELQVQIKKLINS
;
A
#
# COMPACT_ATOMS: atom_id res chain seq x y z
N MET A 1 -17.81 2.96 -17.98
CA MET A 1 -16.43 3.20 -17.54
C MET A 1 -16.36 2.96 -16.04
N ASN A 2 -15.65 1.91 -15.63
CA ASN A 2 -15.53 1.53 -14.22
C ASN A 2 -14.55 2.49 -13.48
N ILE A 3 -14.39 2.34 -12.17
CA ILE A 3 -13.51 3.24 -11.39
C ILE A 3 -12.03 3.12 -11.80
N VAL A 4 -11.59 1.93 -12.20
CA VAL A 4 -10.21 1.67 -12.64
C VAL A 4 -9.93 2.44 -13.92
N ASP A 5 -10.82 2.36 -14.91
CA ASP A 5 -10.72 3.09 -16.17
C ASP A 5 -10.62 4.61 -15.94
N LYS A 6 -11.41 5.15 -14.99
CA LYS A 6 -11.37 6.58 -14.66
C LYS A 6 -10.04 6.99 -14.03
N ILE A 7 -9.49 6.15 -13.15
CA ILE A 7 -8.20 6.41 -12.50
C ILE A 7 -7.05 6.31 -13.51
N THR A 8 -7.02 5.28 -14.35
CA THR A 8 -5.95 5.08 -15.35
C THR A 8 -5.96 6.15 -16.45
N ALA A 9 -7.14 6.71 -16.76
CA ALA A 9 -7.29 7.86 -17.66
C ALA A 9 -6.97 9.22 -17.01
N CYS A 10 -6.76 9.29 -15.68
CA CYS A 10 -6.55 10.56 -14.98
C CYS A 10 -5.30 11.30 -15.48
N ARG A 11 -5.44 12.61 -15.74
CA ARG A 11 -4.35 13.52 -16.15
C ARG A 11 -4.26 14.81 -15.30
N LEU A 12 -4.95 14.86 -14.15
CA LEU A 12 -5.02 16.06 -13.30
C LEU A 12 -3.66 16.62 -12.87
N CYS A 13 -2.64 15.76 -12.74
CA CYS A 13 -1.30 16.14 -12.28
C CYS A 13 -0.25 16.12 -13.40
N ASP A 14 -0.63 15.90 -14.65
CA ASP A 14 0.29 15.56 -15.74
C ASP A 14 1.44 16.57 -15.88
N ASN A 15 1.10 17.86 -15.90
CA ASN A 15 2.05 18.97 -16.01
C ASN A 15 2.97 19.15 -14.77
N HIS A 16 2.71 18.45 -13.68
CA HIS A 16 3.48 18.53 -12.44
C HIS A 16 4.32 17.29 -12.17
N LEU A 17 4.20 16.25 -13.00
CA LEU A 17 4.93 14.99 -12.86
C LEU A 17 6.12 14.97 -13.81
N PRO A 18 7.32 14.56 -13.35
CA PRO A 18 8.52 14.65 -14.18
C PRO A 18 8.52 13.72 -15.39
N LEU A 19 7.72 12.65 -15.36
CA LEU A 19 7.57 11.67 -16.44
C LEU A 19 6.11 11.56 -16.93
N GLY A 20 5.30 12.59 -16.66
CA GLY A 20 3.88 12.58 -16.96
C GLY A 20 3.06 11.60 -16.11
N ALA A 21 1.74 11.67 -16.30
CA ALA A 21 0.75 10.87 -15.61
C ALA A 21 0.66 9.48 -16.23
N ARG A 22 1.11 8.49 -15.45
CA ARG A 22 0.86 7.07 -15.68
C ARG A 22 0.25 6.48 -14.42
N PRO A 23 -1.07 6.63 -14.21
CA PRO A 23 -1.73 6.13 -13.01
C PRO A 23 -1.76 4.60 -13.02
N ILE A 24 -1.30 3.98 -11.92
CA ILE A 24 -1.25 2.52 -11.75
C ILE A 24 -2.01 2.15 -10.48
N ILE A 25 -2.93 1.20 -10.60
CA ILE A 25 -3.78 0.68 -9.52
C ILE A 25 -4.08 -0.80 -9.77
N GLN A 26 -4.19 -1.61 -8.71
CA GLN A 26 -4.78 -2.95 -8.77
C GLN A 26 -6.04 -2.94 -7.91
N PHE A 27 -7.20 -3.24 -8.48
CA PHE A 27 -8.46 -3.08 -7.76
C PHE A 27 -9.47 -4.12 -8.19
N SER A 28 -10.15 -4.71 -7.21
CA SER A 28 -11.35 -5.51 -7.40
C SER A 28 -12.34 -5.24 -6.27
N PRO A 29 -13.65 -5.15 -6.55
CA PRO A 29 -14.67 -5.04 -5.51
C PRO A 29 -14.74 -6.27 -4.58
N VAL A 30 -14.27 -7.43 -5.05
CA VAL A 30 -14.25 -8.69 -4.28
C VAL A 30 -12.93 -8.95 -3.56
N ALA A 31 -11.98 -8.00 -3.61
CA ALA A 31 -10.71 -8.15 -2.93
C ALA A 31 -10.90 -8.31 -1.41
N LYS A 32 -10.30 -9.35 -0.83
CA LYS A 32 -10.35 -9.58 0.62
C LYS A 32 -9.38 -8.70 1.40
N ILE A 33 -8.26 -8.31 0.79
CA ILE A 33 -7.19 -7.56 1.43
C ILE A 33 -6.94 -6.26 0.66
N LEU A 34 -6.90 -5.14 1.37
CA LEU A 34 -6.55 -3.84 0.82
C LEU A 34 -5.15 -3.43 1.27
N ILE A 35 -4.26 -3.09 0.34
CA ILE A 35 -2.97 -2.48 0.61
C ILE A 35 -3.03 -1.01 0.20
N SER A 36 -2.93 -0.11 1.19
CA SER A 36 -2.76 1.31 0.96
C SER A 36 -1.28 1.71 1.04
N GLY A 37 -0.65 1.81 -0.14
CA GLY A 37 0.75 2.18 -0.33
C GLY A 37 0.98 3.68 -0.45
N GLN A 38 2.23 4.10 -0.73
CA GLN A 38 2.58 5.51 -0.92
C GLN A 38 2.29 5.97 -2.35
N ALA A 39 3.26 5.79 -3.25
CA ALA A 39 3.17 6.08 -4.67
C ALA A 39 4.09 5.10 -5.43
N PRO A 40 3.88 4.91 -6.75
CA PRO A 40 4.83 4.22 -7.62
C PRO A 40 6.26 4.77 -7.50
N SER A 41 7.24 3.87 -7.50
CA SER A 41 8.64 4.22 -7.74
C SER A 41 8.89 4.45 -9.23
N LEU A 42 10.10 4.91 -9.59
CA LEU A 42 10.52 5.00 -11.00
C LEU A 42 10.39 3.64 -11.71
N LYS A 43 10.81 2.55 -11.04
CA LYS A 43 10.73 1.21 -11.62
C LYS A 43 9.28 0.80 -11.89
N VAL A 44 8.39 1.07 -10.94
CA VAL A 44 6.95 0.80 -11.10
C VAL A 44 6.35 1.65 -12.22
N HIS A 45 6.78 2.91 -12.36
CA HIS A 45 6.35 3.76 -13.49
C HIS A 45 6.79 3.17 -14.83
N GLU A 46 8.02 2.69 -14.95
CA GLU A 46 8.52 2.07 -16.19
C GLU A 46 7.77 0.77 -16.52
N THR A 47 7.64 -0.13 -15.54
CA THR A 47 7.05 -1.47 -15.73
C THR A 47 5.53 -1.44 -15.82
N GLY A 48 4.87 -0.44 -15.24
CA GLY A 48 3.41 -0.41 -15.10
C GLY A 48 2.88 -1.39 -14.04
N ARG A 49 3.75 -1.99 -13.22
CA ARG A 49 3.37 -3.04 -12.26
C ARG A 49 3.72 -2.63 -10.83
N LEU A 50 2.68 -2.44 -9.99
CA LEU A 50 2.85 -2.04 -8.59
C LEU A 50 3.75 -3.03 -7.84
N PHE A 51 4.68 -2.55 -7.02
CA PHE A 51 5.56 -3.44 -6.24
C PHE A 51 6.40 -4.42 -7.09
N SER A 52 6.77 -4.03 -8.31
CA SER A 52 7.74 -4.74 -9.17
C SER A 52 9.20 -4.41 -8.85
N ASP A 53 9.47 -3.96 -7.62
CA ASP A 53 10.80 -3.59 -7.13
C ASP A 53 11.11 -4.31 -5.80
N GLN A 54 12.30 -4.04 -5.24
CA GLN A 54 12.76 -4.65 -4.00
C GLN A 54 11.79 -4.46 -2.81
N SER A 55 11.03 -3.37 -2.82
CA SER A 55 10.04 -3.12 -1.77
C SER A 55 8.88 -4.08 -1.86
N GLY A 56 8.50 -4.49 -3.08
CA GLY A 56 7.52 -5.52 -3.32
C GLY A 56 7.96 -6.90 -2.88
N GLU A 57 9.22 -7.27 -3.13
CA GLU A 57 9.77 -8.55 -2.66
C GLU A 57 9.75 -8.63 -1.13
N THR A 58 10.19 -7.54 -0.48
CA THR A 58 10.17 -7.42 0.98
C THR A 58 8.74 -7.51 1.51
N LEU A 59 7.78 -6.83 0.87
CA LEU A 59 6.39 -6.87 1.27
C LEU A 59 5.81 -8.29 1.10
N ARG A 60 6.00 -8.96 -0.03
CA ARG A 60 5.53 -10.33 -0.25
C ARG A 60 6.08 -11.30 0.79
N SER A 61 7.37 -11.17 1.14
CA SER A 61 7.98 -11.93 2.23
C SER A 61 7.30 -11.69 3.57
N TRP A 62 6.99 -10.44 3.91
CA TRP A 62 6.25 -10.11 5.13
C TRP A 62 4.84 -10.70 5.14
N LEU A 63 4.15 -10.62 4.01
CA LEU A 63 2.79 -11.13 3.86
C LEU A 63 2.73 -12.66 3.77
N GLY A 64 3.86 -13.33 3.52
CA GLY A 64 3.92 -14.79 3.37
C GLY A 64 3.24 -15.30 2.11
N VAL A 65 3.25 -14.50 1.03
CA VAL A 65 2.56 -14.81 -0.24
C VAL A 65 3.54 -14.85 -1.41
N ASN A 66 3.22 -15.67 -2.41
CA ASN A 66 3.96 -15.67 -3.66
C ASN A 66 3.49 -14.55 -4.60
N GLU A 67 4.18 -14.42 -5.75
CA GLU A 67 3.86 -13.39 -6.73
C GLU A 67 2.45 -13.54 -7.32
N MET A 68 2.04 -14.76 -7.67
CA MET A 68 0.72 -15.03 -8.25
C MET A 68 -0.40 -14.59 -7.31
N GLN A 69 -0.30 -14.93 -6.02
CA GLN A 69 -1.27 -14.52 -5.00
C GLN A 69 -1.28 -13.00 -4.81
N PHE A 70 -0.10 -12.37 -4.75
CA PHE A 70 0.00 -10.92 -4.52
C PHE A 70 -0.63 -10.10 -5.65
N TYR A 71 -0.52 -10.56 -6.89
CA TYR A 71 -1.08 -9.91 -8.07
C TYR A 71 -2.46 -10.43 -8.47
N ASP A 72 -3.08 -11.30 -7.68
CA ASP A 72 -4.47 -11.69 -7.86
C ASP A 72 -5.39 -10.57 -7.33
N PRO A 73 -6.15 -9.88 -8.22
CA PRO A 73 -7.00 -8.78 -7.80
C PRO A 73 -8.18 -9.24 -6.92
N SER A 74 -8.57 -10.52 -6.93
CA SER A 74 -9.58 -11.07 -6.02
C SER A 74 -9.07 -11.28 -4.59
N ILE A 75 -7.75 -11.38 -4.41
CA ILE A 75 -7.11 -11.45 -3.11
C ILE A 75 -6.73 -10.04 -2.64
N PHE A 76 -5.94 -9.32 -3.44
CA PHE A 76 -5.39 -8.01 -3.07
C PHE A 76 -5.91 -6.89 -3.97
N ALA A 77 -6.54 -5.89 -3.36
CA ALA A 77 -6.63 -4.55 -3.91
C ALA A 77 -5.40 -3.76 -3.45
N ILE A 78 -4.65 -3.17 -4.38
CA ILE A 78 -3.48 -2.34 -4.11
C ILE A 78 -3.80 -0.91 -4.57
N VAL A 79 -4.05 -0.04 -3.60
CA VAL A 79 -4.51 1.33 -3.79
C VAL A 79 -3.54 2.30 -3.15
N PRO A 80 -2.50 2.76 -3.88
CA PRO A 80 -1.58 3.77 -3.40
C PRO A 80 -2.26 5.11 -3.05
N MET A 81 -1.67 5.90 -2.16
CA MET A 81 -2.12 7.27 -1.87
C MET A 81 -1.96 8.21 -3.09
N ALA A 82 -1.02 7.93 -3.98
CA ALA A 82 -0.93 8.53 -5.31
C ALA A 82 -0.64 7.48 -6.37
N PHE A 83 -1.29 7.58 -7.52
CA PHE A 83 -1.24 6.55 -8.56
C PHE A 83 -0.09 6.73 -9.57
N CYS A 84 0.61 7.87 -9.54
CA CYS A 84 1.71 8.18 -10.46
C CYS A 84 3.03 8.35 -9.68
N TYR A 85 4.15 8.13 -10.36
CA TYR A 85 5.48 8.40 -9.81
C TYR A 85 5.67 9.92 -9.61
N PRO A 86 5.87 10.37 -8.36
CA PRO A 86 5.90 11.80 -8.04
C PRO A 86 7.25 12.46 -8.35
N GLY A 87 8.27 11.69 -8.75
CA GLY A 87 9.63 12.19 -8.97
C GLY A 87 10.61 11.85 -7.86
N LYS A 88 11.89 12.17 -8.08
CA LYS A 88 12.99 11.88 -7.16
C LYS A 88 13.32 13.10 -6.31
N GLY A 89 13.33 12.92 -5.00
CA GLY A 89 13.82 13.87 -4.00
C GLY A 89 15.23 13.55 -3.52
N LYS A 90 15.68 14.30 -2.50
CA LYS A 90 17.05 14.19 -1.95
C LYS A 90 17.31 12.82 -1.31
N SER A 91 16.34 12.36 -0.52
CA SER A 91 16.46 11.07 0.14
C SER A 91 15.91 9.99 -0.76
N GLY A 92 14.66 10.00 -1.23
CA GLY A 92 14.14 8.97 -2.14
C GLY A 92 13.11 9.57 -3.08
N ASP A 93 12.12 8.78 -3.49
CA ASP A 93 10.98 9.32 -4.23
C ASP A 93 10.24 10.38 -3.39
N LEU A 94 9.68 11.37 -4.08
CA LEU A 94 8.89 12.44 -3.48
C LEU A 94 7.63 11.88 -2.80
N PRO A 95 7.07 12.60 -1.81
CA PRO A 95 5.80 12.20 -1.20
C PRO A 95 4.66 12.09 -2.23
N PRO A 96 3.66 11.23 -1.98
CA PRO A 96 2.44 11.21 -2.78
C PRO A 96 1.73 12.59 -2.68
N PRO A 97 1.38 13.22 -3.81
CA PRO A 97 0.63 14.47 -3.78
C PRO A 97 -0.80 14.24 -3.24
N LYS A 98 -1.28 15.18 -2.41
CA LYS A 98 -2.59 15.06 -1.72
C LYS A 98 -3.77 14.97 -2.68
N ILE A 99 -3.68 15.60 -3.85
CA ILE A 99 -4.75 15.66 -4.86
C ILE A 99 -5.25 14.27 -5.28
N CYS A 100 -4.36 13.27 -5.42
CA CYS A 100 -4.76 11.91 -5.81
C CYS A 100 -5.71 11.30 -4.77
N ALA A 101 -5.31 11.39 -3.49
CA ALA A 101 -6.11 10.88 -2.39
C ALA A 101 -7.46 11.61 -2.26
N GLN A 102 -7.43 12.95 -2.34
CA GLN A 102 -8.63 13.79 -2.27
C GLN A 102 -9.63 13.49 -3.39
N THR A 103 -9.12 13.22 -4.60
CA THR A 103 -9.94 12.97 -5.79
C THR A 103 -10.57 11.57 -5.75
N TRP A 104 -9.78 10.54 -5.44
CA TRP A 104 -10.18 9.16 -5.75
C TRP A 104 -10.56 8.31 -4.54
N GLN A 105 -10.00 8.56 -3.35
CA GLN A 105 -10.30 7.75 -2.16
C GLN A 105 -11.79 7.76 -1.79
N PRO A 106 -12.53 8.90 -1.84
CA PRO A 106 -13.96 8.91 -1.56
C PRO A 106 -14.77 8.00 -2.49
N SER A 107 -14.36 7.89 -3.76
CA SER A 107 -15.03 7.06 -4.76
C SER A 107 -14.65 5.58 -4.67
N LEU A 108 -13.43 5.27 -4.20
CA LEU A 108 -12.95 3.90 -4.03
C LEU A 108 -13.51 3.24 -2.76
N LYS A 109 -13.62 3.98 -1.66
CA LYS A 109 -14.07 3.46 -0.36
C LYS A 109 -15.36 2.63 -0.41
N PRO A 110 -16.47 3.09 -1.01
CA PRO A 110 -17.71 2.30 -1.02
C PRO A 110 -17.61 1.03 -1.88
N LEU A 111 -16.62 0.94 -2.77
CA LEU A 111 -16.42 -0.20 -3.66
C LEU A 111 -15.58 -1.32 -3.02
N LEU A 112 -14.95 -1.05 -1.88
CA LEU A 112 -14.12 -1.99 -1.11
C LEU A 112 -14.96 -2.77 -0.08
N TYR A 113 -16.19 -3.14 -0.45
CA TYR A 113 -17.19 -3.67 0.49
C TYR A 113 -16.86 -5.05 1.04
N ASP A 114 -16.02 -5.83 0.34
CA ASP A 114 -15.65 -7.19 0.77
C ASP A 114 -14.28 -7.28 1.46
N VAL A 115 -13.59 -6.14 1.61
CA VAL A 115 -12.30 -6.08 2.31
C VAL A 115 -12.49 -6.47 3.76
N LYS A 116 -11.70 -7.45 4.22
CA LYS A 116 -11.65 -7.93 5.60
C LYS A 116 -10.41 -7.45 6.35
N LEU A 117 -9.32 -7.17 5.63
CA LEU A 117 -8.06 -6.68 6.18
C LEU A 117 -7.54 -5.47 5.40
N HIS A 118 -7.30 -4.35 6.09
CA HIS A 118 -6.69 -3.15 5.52
C HIS A 118 -5.25 -2.95 6.01
N ILE A 119 -4.28 -3.09 5.11
CA ILE A 119 -2.86 -2.89 5.35
C ILE A 119 -2.49 -1.43 5.03
N LEU A 120 -2.11 -0.67 6.07
CA LEU A 120 -1.70 0.73 6.00
C LEU A 120 -0.16 0.84 5.91
N LEU A 121 0.37 0.97 4.70
CA LEU A 121 1.80 0.86 4.44
C LEU A 121 2.51 2.22 4.46
N GLY A 122 3.18 2.49 5.57
CA GLY A 122 3.98 3.70 5.79
C GLY A 122 3.17 4.95 6.15
N GLN A 123 3.91 6.03 6.43
CA GLN A 123 3.35 7.22 7.10
C GLN A 123 2.20 7.91 6.36
N TYR A 124 2.21 7.94 5.02
CA TYR A 124 1.19 8.67 4.26
C TYR A 124 -0.16 7.96 4.31
N SER A 125 -0.16 6.64 4.16
CA SER A 125 -1.36 5.82 4.36
C SER A 125 -1.85 5.94 5.80
N GLN A 126 -0.96 5.78 6.78
CA GLN A 126 -1.34 5.84 8.19
C GLN A 126 -1.90 7.21 8.60
N ARG A 127 -1.31 8.32 8.12
CA ARG A 127 -1.83 9.68 8.34
C ARG A 127 -3.22 9.89 7.74
N TYR A 128 -3.52 9.24 6.62
CA TYR A 128 -4.82 9.39 5.96
C TYR A 128 -5.91 8.58 6.66
N PHE A 129 -5.62 7.32 7.02
CA PHE A 129 -6.63 6.40 7.54
C PHE A 129 -6.74 6.35 9.06
N CYS A 130 -5.68 6.68 9.80
CA CYS A 130 -5.73 6.66 11.26
C CYS A 130 -6.24 8.00 11.82
N LYS A 131 -7.24 7.96 12.70
CA LYS A 131 -7.83 9.15 13.34
C LYS A 131 -6.82 10.00 14.12
N SER A 132 -5.82 9.36 14.74
CA SER A 132 -4.84 10.03 15.61
C SER A 132 -3.42 9.52 15.34
N PHE A 133 -2.92 9.78 14.13
CA PHE A 133 -1.55 9.41 13.77
C PHE A 133 -0.52 10.11 14.69
N LYS A 134 0.26 9.32 15.44
CA LYS A 134 1.39 9.82 16.25
C LYS A 134 2.73 9.63 15.53
N SER A 135 3.08 8.39 15.22
CA SER A 135 4.28 8.02 14.49
C SER A 135 4.09 6.66 13.83
N VAL A 136 4.94 6.32 12.84
CA VAL A 136 4.89 4.99 12.21
C VAL A 136 5.10 3.89 13.25
N THR A 137 6.12 4.01 14.10
CA THR A 137 6.39 3.02 15.15
C THR A 137 5.18 2.83 16.07
N TYR A 138 4.58 3.93 16.53
CA TYR A 138 3.42 3.86 17.42
C TYR A 138 2.24 3.16 16.73
N GLN A 139 1.93 3.51 15.48
CA GLN A 139 0.84 2.85 14.76
C GLN A 139 1.10 1.36 14.52
N VAL A 140 2.33 0.99 14.15
CA VAL A 140 2.71 -0.42 13.95
C VAL A 140 2.66 -1.19 15.27
N SER A 141 2.97 -0.55 16.41
CA SER A 141 2.92 -1.20 17.72
C SER A 141 1.48 -1.44 18.23
N GLN A 142 0.45 -0.91 17.57
CA GLN A 142 -0.96 -1.19 17.89
C GLN A 142 -1.52 -2.40 17.13
N TRP A 143 -0.66 -3.26 16.58
CA TRP A 143 -1.09 -4.35 15.69
C TRP A 143 -2.06 -5.33 16.37
N GLU A 144 -1.85 -5.67 17.64
CA GLU A 144 -2.74 -6.58 18.38
C GLU A 144 -4.17 -6.06 18.50
N SER A 145 -4.36 -4.75 18.70
CA SER A 145 -5.67 -4.15 18.87
C SER A 145 -6.36 -3.79 17.55
N THR A 146 -5.63 -3.83 16.44
CA THR A 146 -6.14 -3.44 15.11
C THR A 146 -6.45 -4.64 14.22
N LEU A 147 -5.76 -5.77 14.41
CA LEU A 147 -6.13 -7.04 13.80
C LEU A 147 -7.49 -7.56 14.32
N PRO A 148 -8.23 -8.35 13.51
CA PRO A 148 -7.89 -8.79 12.15
C PRO A 148 -8.27 -7.79 11.05
N HIS A 149 -8.86 -6.64 11.40
CA HIS A 149 -9.51 -5.75 10.43
C HIS A 149 -8.56 -4.76 9.74
N SER A 150 -7.49 -4.35 10.43
CA SER A 150 -6.53 -3.39 9.92
C SER A 150 -5.15 -3.68 10.52
N ILE A 151 -4.10 -3.31 9.79
CA ILE A 151 -2.74 -3.33 10.33
C ILE A 151 -1.89 -2.22 9.73
N ALA A 152 -1.14 -1.52 10.57
CA ALA A 152 -0.15 -0.56 10.12
C ALA A 152 1.20 -1.26 9.96
N LEU A 153 1.86 -1.02 8.82
CA LEU A 153 3.21 -1.52 8.54
C LEU A 153 4.16 -0.36 8.21
N PRO A 154 5.46 -0.44 8.56
CA PRO A 154 6.45 0.48 8.02
C PRO A 154 6.54 0.30 6.50
N HIS A 155 7.13 1.28 5.80
CA HIS A 155 7.38 1.10 4.37
C HIS A 155 8.42 -0.01 4.14
N PRO A 156 8.29 -0.94 3.16
CA PRO A 156 9.20 -2.06 2.96
C PRO A 156 10.47 -1.64 2.19
N SER A 157 11.05 -0.49 2.56
CA SER A 157 12.28 0.01 1.97
C SER A 157 13.50 -0.53 2.73
N PRO A 158 14.64 -0.79 2.05
CA PRO A 158 15.91 -1.10 2.71
C PRO A 158 16.30 -0.08 3.79
N ARG A 159 15.85 1.18 3.65
CA ARG A 159 16.08 2.24 4.65
C ARG A 159 15.44 2.00 6.00
N ASN A 160 14.45 1.13 6.07
CA ASN A 160 13.81 0.75 7.32
C ASN A 160 14.48 -0.45 7.99
N GLN A 161 15.61 -0.98 7.48
CA GLN A 161 16.36 -2.03 8.16
C GLN A 161 16.83 -1.61 9.57
N PRO A 162 17.41 -0.41 9.80
CA PRO A 162 17.77 0.02 11.16
C PRO A 162 16.57 0.09 12.11
N TRP A 163 15.40 0.47 11.60
CA TRP A 163 14.16 0.46 12.39
C TRP A 163 13.77 -0.97 12.78
N GLN A 164 13.86 -1.93 11.85
CA GLN A 164 13.56 -3.35 12.13
C GLN A 164 14.51 -3.93 13.17
N THR A 165 15.80 -3.59 13.12
CA THR A 165 16.79 -4.02 14.14
C THR A 165 16.44 -3.50 15.53
N LYS A 166 15.97 -2.24 15.63
CA LYS A 166 15.55 -1.64 16.91
C LYS A 166 14.19 -2.13 17.40
N ASN A 167 13.39 -2.74 16.53
CA ASN A 167 12.03 -3.21 16.82
C ASN A 167 11.90 -4.69 16.44
N PRO A 168 12.62 -5.60 17.12
CA PRO A 168 12.67 -7.02 16.74
C PRO A 168 11.32 -7.73 16.82
N TRP A 169 10.41 -7.26 17.68
CA TRP A 169 9.02 -7.70 17.78
C TRP A 169 8.28 -7.62 16.45
N PHE A 170 8.65 -6.69 15.55
CA PHE A 170 8.05 -6.59 14.22
C PHE A 170 8.17 -7.91 13.45
N LYS A 171 9.38 -8.49 13.39
CA LYS A 171 9.60 -9.75 12.67
C LYS A 171 9.27 -10.99 13.50
N LYS A 172 9.45 -10.92 14.82
CA LYS A 172 9.30 -12.08 15.70
C LYS A 172 7.86 -12.37 16.10
N GLU A 173 7.01 -11.34 16.14
CA GLU A 173 5.65 -11.44 16.69
C GLU A 173 4.63 -11.00 15.65
N LEU A 174 4.72 -9.75 15.18
CA LEU A 174 3.72 -9.17 14.26
C LEU A 174 3.67 -9.92 12.92
N ILE A 175 4.81 -10.10 12.25
CA ILE A 175 4.84 -10.72 10.91
C ILE A 175 4.26 -12.15 10.91
N PRO A 176 4.64 -13.06 11.84
CA PRO A 176 4.02 -14.38 11.94
C PRO A 176 2.50 -14.33 12.10
N GLU A 177 1.97 -13.46 12.98
CA GLU A 177 0.53 -13.34 13.16
C GLU A 177 -0.16 -12.79 11.90
N LEU A 178 0.44 -11.79 11.24
CA LEU A 178 -0.08 -11.26 9.98
C LEU A 178 -0.17 -12.35 8.89
N GLN A 179 0.84 -13.22 8.78
CA GLN A 179 0.84 -14.32 7.81
C GLN A 179 -0.29 -15.32 8.10
N VAL A 180 -0.60 -15.59 9.37
CA VAL A 180 -1.74 -16.42 9.77
C VAL A 180 -3.06 -15.79 9.29
N GLN A 181 -3.24 -14.49 9.51
CA GLN A 181 -4.46 -13.78 9.08
C GLN A 181 -4.60 -13.76 7.55
N ILE A 182 -3.52 -13.51 6.82
CA ILE A 182 -3.52 -13.50 5.35
C ILE A 182 -3.85 -14.89 4.79
N LYS A 183 -3.26 -15.95 5.34
CA LYS A 183 -3.53 -17.33 4.91
C LYS A 183 -5.00 -17.71 5.10
N LYS A 184 -5.63 -17.28 6.20
CA LYS A 184 -7.07 -17.48 6.42
C LYS A 184 -7.91 -16.83 5.34
N LEU A 185 -7.58 -15.60 4.93
CA LEU A 185 -8.32 -14.85 3.90
C LEU A 185 -8.09 -15.37 2.48
N ILE A 186 -6.92 -15.94 2.19
CA ILE A 186 -6.65 -16.58 0.89
C ILE A 186 -7.43 -17.90 0.75
N ASN A 187 -7.66 -18.59 1.85
CA ASN A 187 -8.31 -19.90 1.87
C ASN A 187 -9.83 -19.84 2.13
N SER A 188 -10.41 -18.63 2.26
CA SER A 188 -11.84 -18.43 2.59
C SER A 188 -12.74 -18.33 1.37
#